data_AF-A0A7S1VZF6-F1
#
_entry.id   AF-A0A7S1VZF6-F1
#
_cell.length_a   1.000
_cell.length_b   1.000
_cell.length_c   1.000
_cell.angle_alpha   90.00
_cell.angle_beta   90.00
_cell.angle_gamma   90.00
#
_symmetry.space_group_name_H-M   'P 1'
#
loop_
_entity.id
_entity.type
_entity.pdbx_description
1 polymer ?
#
loop_
_entity_poly.entity_id
_entity_poly.type
_entity_poly.pdbx_seq_one_letter_code
_entity_poly.pdbx_strand_id
1 'polypeptide(L)'
;FYMADQANPTIRNSDVSDNKAGHMGGGMSILEHSYPDIQGISMMGNTAINGGGVAMGQSAKPLFRNCVLTRNQAAKTGGGMLAQGNATPVLINTTISSNAAGDAGGGFAMSQFAAPQLYSSYISGNQARLGGGLLTEATVTPMLNSTLITGNAAESGGGVYGLGFTPHLCEAASTFYIRNNKASATGGGCYFRLDDQAVELCDGMWLLTRVHKGEPGFPPPPQPA
;
A
#
# COMPACT_ATOMS: atom_id res chain seq x y z
N PHE A 1 2.54 -6.72 -18.55
CA PHE A 1 1.92 -8.06 -18.47
C PHE A 1 0.42 -7.93 -18.27
N TYR A 2 -0.36 -8.83 -18.87
CA TYR A 2 -1.80 -8.94 -18.64
C TYR A 2 -2.12 -10.39 -18.27
N MET A 3 -2.80 -10.59 -17.14
CA MET A 3 -3.17 -11.89 -16.60
C MET A 3 -4.66 -11.86 -16.26
N ALA A 4 -5.39 -12.80 -16.83
CA ALA A 4 -6.84 -12.95 -16.76
C ALA A 4 -7.18 -14.43 -16.91
N ASP A 5 -8.45 -14.81 -16.75
CA ASP A 5 -8.91 -16.20 -16.94
C ASP A 5 -8.09 -17.25 -16.16
N GLN A 6 -7.89 -17.05 -14.85
CA GLN A 6 -7.15 -17.98 -13.97
C GLN A 6 -5.68 -18.19 -14.38
N ALA A 7 -5.03 -17.18 -14.96
CA ALA A 7 -3.62 -17.24 -15.31
C ALA A 7 -2.73 -17.27 -14.06
N ASN A 8 -1.95 -18.35 -13.91
CA ASN A 8 -1.06 -18.57 -12.76
C ASN A 8 0.42 -18.75 -13.17
N PRO A 9 1.00 -17.84 -13.98
CA PRO A 9 2.40 -17.96 -14.36
C PRO A 9 3.31 -17.73 -13.15
N THR A 10 4.54 -18.21 -13.27
CA THR A 10 5.63 -17.78 -12.41
C THR A 10 6.53 -16.82 -13.15
N ILE A 11 6.72 -15.62 -12.61
CA ILE A 11 7.51 -14.54 -13.22
C ILE A 11 8.67 -14.24 -12.29
N ARG A 12 9.91 -14.33 -12.80
CA ARG A 12 11.12 -14.14 -11.98
C ARG A 12 12.12 -13.21 -12.66
N ASN A 13 12.87 -12.46 -11.85
CA ASN A 13 14.11 -11.77 -12.25
C ASN A 13 13.98 -10.98 -13.56
N SER A 14 12.88 -10.25 -13.70
CA SER A 14 12.58 -9.45 -14.88
C SER A 14 12.42 -7.99 -14.48
N ASP A 15 12.72 -7.10 -15.44
CA ASP A 15 12.44 -5.68 -15.33
C ASP A 15 11.18 -5.36 -16.14
N VAL A 16 10.25 -4.63 -15.53
CA VAL A 16 9.00 -4.16 -16.13
C VAL A 16 9.01 -2.65 -16.02
N SER A 17 9.59 -2.00 -17.03
CA SER A 17 9.88 -0.59 -16.98
C SER A 17 9.25 0.20 -18.13
N ASP A 18 8.91 1.46 -17.84
CA ASP A 18 8.47 2.48 -18.80
C ASP A 18 7.27 2.09 -19.68
N ASN A 19 6.38 1.25 -19.14
CA ASN A 19 5.15 0.86 -19.82
C ASN A 19 4.02 1.86 -19.57
N LYS A 20 3.10 2.00 -20.52
CA LYS A 20 1.93 2.87 -20.42
C LYS A 20 0.65 2.12 -20.77
N ALA A 21 -0.29 2.07 -19.82
CA ALA A 21 -1.62 1.53 -20.04
C ALA A 21 -2.68 2.64 -20.06
N GLY A 22 -3.67 2.51 -20.93
CA GLY A 22 -4.77 3.48 -21.03
C GLY A 22 -5.79 3.40 -19.88
N HIS A 23 -5.78 2.33 -19.09
CA HIS A 23 -6.75 2.13 -18.01
C HIS A 23 -6.11 1.61 -16.73
N MET A 24 -5.67 0.35 -16.69
CA MET A 24 -5.23 -0.31 -15.46
C MET A 24 -3.90 -1.02 -15.65
N GLY A 25 -3.03 -0.96 -14.63
CA GLY A 25 -1.85 -1.81 -14.54
C GLY A 25 -0.79 -1.45 -15.57
N GLY A 26 -0.11 -0.32 -15.41
CA GLY A 26 0.89 0.16 -16.37
C GLY A 26 1.97 -0.88 -16.65
N GLY A 27 2.50 -1.52 -15.60
CA GLY A 27 3.41 -2.66 -15.72
C GLY A 27 2.68 -4.01 -15.76
N MET A 28 1.76 -4.26 -14.82
CA MET A 28 1.01 -5.51 -14.74
C MET A 28 -0.47 -5.29 -14.41
N SER A 29 -1.35 -6.01 -15.11
CA SER A 29 -2.75 -6.18 -14.73
C SER A 29 -3.01 -7.66 -14.39
N ILE A 30 -3.58 -7.92 -13.21
CA ILE A 30 -3.81 -9.26 -12.66
C ILE A 30 -5.28 -9.37 -12.23
N LEU A 31 -6.06 -10.12 -12.98
CA LEU A 31 -7.51 -10.13 -12.91
C LEU A 31 -8.06 -11.57 -12.84
N GLU A 32 -9.36 -11.69 -12.61
CA GLU A 32 -10.15 -12.92 -12.85
C GLU A 32 -9.55 -14.18 -12.25
N HIS A 33 -9.43 -14.19 -10.91
CA HIS A 33 -8.93 -15.37 -10.18
C HIS A 33 -7.51 -15.81 -10.59
N SER A 34 -6.69 -14.88 -11.09
CA SER A 34 -5.28 -15.12 -11.39
C SER A 34 -4.41 -15.04 -10.13
N TYR A 35 -3.52 -16.02 -9.96
CA TYR A 35 -2.67 -16.25 -8.78
C TYR A 35 -1.18 -16.42 -9.19
N PRO A 36 -0.57 -15.45 -9.88
CA PRO A 36 0.82 -15.57 -10.28
C PRO A 36 1.78 -15.52 -9.08
N ASP A 37 2.89 -16.24 -9.19
CA ASP A 37 4.04 -16.13 -8.27
C ASP A 37 5.10 -15.22 -8.91
N ILE A 38 5.32 -14.06 -8.30
CA ILE A 38 6.11 -12.96 -8.84
C ILE A 38 7.30 -12.73 -7.90
N GLN A 39 8.52 -12.96 -8.39
CA GLN A 39 9.72 -12.97 -7.55
C GLN A 39 10.87 -12.15 -8.14
N GLY A 40 11.48 -11.28 -7.34
CA GLY A 40 12.67 -10.53 -7.78
C GLY A 40 12.41 -9.60 -8.97
N ILE A 41 11.21 -9.04 -9.08
CA ILE A 41 10.84 -8.13 -10.17
C ILE A 41 11.14 -6.68 -9.78
N SER A 42 11.70 -5.93 -10.73
CA SER A 42 11.70 -4.47 -10.73
C SER A 42 10.53 -3.97 -11.58
N MET A 43 9.68 -3.12 -11.03
CA MET A 43 8.65 -2.39 -11.78
C MET A 43 8.90 -0.89 -11.65
N MET A 44 9.37 -0.26 -12.73
CA MET A 44 9.85 1.10 -12.68
C MET A 44 9.24 2.01 -13.76
N GLY A 45 8.83 3.22 -13.40
CA GLY A 45 8.44 4.22 -14.40
C GLY A 45 7.15 3.90 -15.18
N ASN A 46 6.35 2.94 -14.72
CA ASN A 46 5.14 2.55 -15.43
C ASN A 46 3.99 3.53 -15.14
N THR A 47 3.13 3.74 -16.14
CA THR A 47 2.04 4.73 -16.08
C THR A 47 0.69 4.14 -16.45
N ALA A 48 -0.36 4.51 -15.71
CA ALA A 48 -1.75 4.12 -16.01
C ALA A 48 -2.75 5.14 -15.47
N ILE A 49 -4.04 4.97 -15.77
CA ILE A 49 -5.08 5.74 -15.05
C ILE A 49 -5.16 5.26 -13.60
N ASN A 50 -5.20 3.94 -13.40
CA ASN A 50 -5.21 3.32 -12.07
C ASN A 50 -4.18 2.19 -12.00
N GLY A 51 -3.49 2.04 -10.86
CA GLY A 51 -2.45 1.01 -10.70
C GLY A 51 -1.28 1.27 -11.64
N GLY A 52 -0.51 2.34 -11.40
CA GLY A 52 0.59 2.76 -12.28
C GLY A 52 1.60 1.64 -12.52
N GLY A 53 2.02 0.95 -11.45
CA GLY A 53 2.80 -0.28 -11.55
C GLY A 53 1.91 -1.50 -11.77
N VAL A 54 1.06 -1.79 -10.79
CA VAL A 54 0.21 -2.99 -10.77
C VAL A 54 -1.25 -2.63 -10.50
N ALA A 55 -2.17 -3.24 -11.25
CA ALA A 55 -3.59 -3.26 -10.91
C ALA A 55 -4.07 -4.70 -10.70
N MET A 56 -4.77 -4.94 -9.60
CA MET A 56 -5.31 -6.24 -9.22
C MET A 56 -6.80 -6.15 -8.93
N GLY A 57 -7.56 -7.13 -9.41
CA GLY A 57 -9.03 -7.12 -9.30
C GLY A 57 -9.64 -8.51 -9.38
N GLN A 58 -10.98 -8.57 -9.21
CA GLN A 58 -11.78 -9.77 -9.49
C GLN A 58 -11.22 -11.03 -8.80
N SER A 59 -11.06 -10.95 -7.48
CA SER A 59 -10.56 -12.03 -6.62
C SER A 59 -9.15 -12.54 -6.96
N ALA A 60 -8.32 -11.75 -7.64
CA ALA A 60 -6.91 -12.07 -7.87
C ALA A 60 -6.13 -12.21 -6.54
N LYS A 61 -5.16 -13.14 -6.52
CA LYS A 61 -4.34 -13.47 -5.34
C LYS A 61 -2.85 -13.63 -5.70
N PRO A 62 -2.23 -12.62 -6.30
CA PRO A 62 -0.81 -12.70 -6.65
C PRO A 62 0.07 -12.70 -5.41
N LEU A 63 1.23 -13.34 -5.55
CA LEU A 63 2.25 -13.42 -4.51
C LEU A 63 3.53 -12.74 -4.97
N PHE A 64 3.86 -11.61 -4.35
CA PHE A 64 5.07 -10.84 -4.61
C PHE A 64 6.14 -11.15 -3.58
N ARG A 65 7.34 -11.51 -4.03
CA ARG A 65 8.50 -11.74 -3.16
C ARG A 65 9.72 -10.98 -3.64
N ASN A 66 10.39 -10.27 -2.75
CA ASN A 66 11.64 -9.55 -3.07
C ASN A 66 11.48 -8.61 -4.27
N CYS A 67 10.34 -7.95 -4.38
CA CYS A 67 10.02 -7.09 -5.52
C CYS A 67 10.25 -5.62 -5.17
N VAL A 68 10.51 -4.81 -6.19
CA VAL A 68 10.65 -3.35 -6.08
C VAL A 68 9.69 -2.71 -7.07
N LEU A 69 8.77 -1.89 -6.56
CA LEU A 69 7.85 -1.10 -7.36
C LEU A 69 8.18 0.37 -7.10
N THR A 70 8.79 1.03 -8.08
CA THR A 70 9.30 2.38 -7.89
C THR A 70 9.02 3.34 -9.03
N ARG A 71 8.81 4.62 -8.71
CA ARG A 71 8.59 5.68 -9.72
C ARG A 71 7.43 5.39 -10.69
N ASN A 72 6.46 4.58 -10.28
CA ASN A 72 5.26 4.34 -11.07
C ASN A 72 4.25 5.46 -10.80
N GLN A 73 3.44 5.77 -11.81
CA GLN A 73 2.49 6.88 -11.75
C GLN A 73 1.09 6.47 -12.19
N ALA A 74 0.10 6.76 -11.34
CA ALA A 74 -1.30 6.66 -11.68
C ALA A 74 -1.90 8.06 -11.85
N ALA A 75 -2.69 8.27 -12.89
CA ALA A 75 -3.42 9.53 -13.05
C ALA A 75 -4.45 9.75 -11.92
N LYS A 76 -5.04 8.66 -11.41
CA LYS A 76 -6.04 8.69 -10.33
C LYS A 76 -5.56 7.95 -9.10
N THR A 77 -5.62 6.62 -9.07
CA THR A 77 -5.39 5.87 -7.83
C THR A 77 -4.37 4.76 -7.95
N GLY A 78 -3.64 4.50 -6.86
CA GLY A 78 -2.68 3.41 -6.78
C GLY A 78 -1.45 3.64 -7.64
N GLY A 79 -0.57 4.58 -7.26
CA GLY A 79 0.61 4.93 -8.04
C GLY A 79 1.53 3.72 -8.26
N GLY A 80 1.88 3.04 -7.15
CA GLY A 80 2.58 1.76 -7.21
C GLY A 80 1.63 0.62 -7.51
N MET A 81 0.61 0.44 -6.66
CA MET A 81 -0.33 -0.68 -6.74
C MET A 81 -1.77 -0.24 -6.49
N LEU A 82 -2.71 -0.91 -7.14
CA LEU A 82 -4.14 -0.88 -6.83
C LEU A 82 -4.64 -2.31 -6.60
N ALA A 83 -5.36 -2.55 -5.52
CA ALA A 83 -6.10 -3.78 -5.26
C ALA A 83 -7.58 -3.47 -5.01
N GLN A 84 -8.46 -4.14 -5.75
CA GLN A 84 -9.91 -3.96 -5.67
C GLN A 84 -10.66 -5.28 -5.91
N GLY A 85 -11.99 -5.26 -5.80
CA GLY A 85 -12.87 -6.40 -6.11
C GLY A 85 -12.43 -7.71 -5.45
N ASN A 86 -12.29 -7.72 -4.13
CA ASN A 86 -11.88 -8.88 -3.32
C ASN A 86 -10.46 -9.41 -3.63
N ALA A 87 -9.59 -8.62 -4.25
CA ALA A 87 -8.19 -9.01 -4.43
C ALA A 87 -7.47 -9.15 -3.07
N THR A 88 -6.71 -10.23 -2.90
CA THR A 88 -5.96 -10.53 -1.67
C THR A 88 -4.48 -10.79 -1.98
N PRO A 89 -3.73 -9.78 -2.46
CA PRO A 89 -2.33 -9.98 -2.80
C PRO A 89 -1.49 -10.14 -1.53
N VAL A 90 -0.44 -10.96 -1.63
CA VAL A 90 0.53 -11.18 -0.55
C VAL A 90 1.87 -10.61 -0.99
N LEU A 91 2.42 -9.70 -0.19
CA LEU A 91 3.69 -9.04 -0.44
C LEU A 91 4.67 -9.40 0.66
N ILE A 92 5.80 -9.99 0.29
CA ILE A 92 6.86 -10.40 1.20
C ILE A 92 8.15 -9.73 0.77
N ASN A 93 8.78 -9.00 1.69
CA ASN A 93 10.04 -8.29 1.42
C ASN A 93 9.95 -7.41 0.16
N THR A 94 8.85 -6.66 0.04
CA THR A 94 8.59 -5.83 -1.15
C THR A 94 8.74 -4.37 -0.81
N THR A 95 9.38 -3.61 -1.70
CA THR A 95 9.53 -2.16 -1.57
C THR A 95 8.61 -1.46 -2.56
N ILE A 96 7.71 -0.62 -2.05
CA ILE A 96 6.84 0.26 -2.83
C ILE A 96 7.32 1.70 -2.56
N SER A 97 8.07 2.29 -3.49
CA SER A 97 8.72 3.57 -3.21
C SER A 97 8.70 4.60 -4.32
N SER A 98 8.66 5.88 -3.96
CA SER A 98 8.71 6.99 -4.93
C SER A 98 7.60 6.92 -6.00
N ASN A 99 6.47 6.29 -5.71
CA ASN A 99 5.34 6.21 -6.63
C ASN A 99 4.38 7.39 -6.40
N ALA A 100 3.62 7.75 -7.43
CA ALA A 100 2.73 8.90 -7.40
C ALA A 100 1.32 8.58 -7.91
N ALA A 101 0.30 9.13 -7.26
CA ALA A 101 -1.09 9.07 -7.73
C ALA A 101 -1.72 10.47 -7.71
N GLY A 102 -2.50 10.83 -8.72
CA GLY A 102 -3.16 12.14 -8.78
C GLY A 102 -4.21 12.34 -7.67
N ASP A 103 -4.96 11.29 -7.35
CA ASP A 103 -6.02 11.33 -6.35
C ASP A 103 -5.64 10.62 -5.06
N ALA A 104 -5.29 9.33 -5.10
CA ALA A 104 -5.18 8.58 -3.85
C ALA A 104 -4.29 7.34 -3.89
N GLY A 105 -3.68 7.00 -2.74
CA GLY A 105 -2.84 5.83 -2.58
C GLY A 105 -1.60 5.91 -3.45
N GLY A 106 -0.69 6.82 -3.11
CA GLY A 106 0.54 7.04 -3.90
C GLY A 106 1.35 5.76 -4.02
N GLY A 107 1.53 5.06 -2.90
CA GLY A 107 2.13 3.73 -2.87
C GLY A 107 1.14 2.65 -3.26
N PHE A 108 0.10 2.45 -2.42
CA PHE A 108 -0.86 1.38 -2.59
C PHE A 108 -2.28 1.83 -2.23
N ALA A 109 -3.19 1.77 -3.19
CA ALA A 109 -4.62 1.96 -2.98
C ALA A 109 -5.36 0.63 -2.84
N MET A 110 -6.29 0.58 -1.88
CA MET A 110 -7.09 -0.61 -1.59
C MET A 110 -8.57 -0.23 -1.48
N SER A 111 -9.43 -0.95 -2.19
CA SER A 111 -10.87 -0.70 -2.25
C SER A 111 -11.68 -1.99 -2.37
N GLN A 112 -13.01 -1.89 -2.28
CA GLN A 112 -13.94 -2.97 -2.64
C GLN A 112 -13.57 -4.35 -2.04
N PHE A 113 -13.54 -4.45 -0.70
CA PHE A 113 -13.24 -5.69 0.03
C PHE A 113 -11.86 -6.31 -0.24
N ALA A 114 -10.90 -5.52 -0.76
CA ALA A 114 -9.53 -5.97 -0.84
C ALA A 114 -8.97 -6.29 0.57
N ALA A 115 -8.15 -7.33 0.65
CA ALA A 115 -7.51 -7.74 1.90
C ALA A 115 -6.04 -8.13 1.66
N PRO A 116 -5.18 -7.15 1.36
CA PRO A 116 -3.77 -7.43 1.12
C PRO A 116 -3.01 -7.74 2.41
N GLN A 117 -1.98 -8.56 2.28
CA GLN A 117 -1.10 -8.92 3.39
C GLN A 117 0.33 -8.50 3.06
N LEU A 118 0.92 -7.67 3.92
CA LEU A 118 2.29 -7.17 3.75
C LEU A 118 3.16 -7.70 4.89
N TYR A 119 4.26 -8.35 4.53
CA TYR A 119 5.24 -8.92 5.43
C TYR A 119 6.61 -8.33 5.14
N SER A 120 7.28 -7.79 6.17
CA SER A 120 8.65 -7.25 6.06
C SER A 120 8.83 -6.28 4.90
N SER A 121 7.82 -5.44 4.64
CA SER A 121 7.74 -4.60 3.44
C SER A 121 7.94 -3.13 3.75
N TYR A 122 8.29 -2.36 2.73
CA TYR A 122 8.62 -0.94 2.86
C TYR A 122 7.74 -0.12 1.92
N ILE A 123 7.05 0.89 2.46
CA ILE A 123 6.24 1.84 1.70
C ILE A 123 6.82 3.23 1.96
N SER A 124 7.54 3.79 0.98
CA SER A 124 8.30 5.02 1.24
C SER A 124 8.39 6.04 0.11
N GLY A 125 8.44 7.32 0.46
CA GLY A 125 8.62 8.38 -0.54
C GLY A 125 7.47 8.51 -1.54
N ASN A 126 6.31 7.89 -1.27
CA ASN A 126 5.18 7.92 -2.20
C ASN A 126 4.33 9.17 -1.99
N GLN A 127 3.64 9.59 -3.05
CA GLN A 127 2.92 10.87 -3.09
C GLN A 127 1.52 10.72 -3.67
N ALA A 128 0.52 11.32 -3.02
CA ALA A 128 -0.84 11.43 -3.57
C ALA A 128 -1.60 12.61 -2.95
N ARG A 129 -2.79 12.93 -3.45
CA ARG A 129 -3.67 13.87 -2.74
C ARG A 129 -4.18 13.27 -1.43
N LEU A 130 -4.63 12.02 -1.43
CA LEU A 130 -5.09 11.30 -0.24
C LEU A 130 -4.27 10.02 -0.03
N GLY A 131 -3.66 9.82 1.13
CA GLY A 131 -2.95 8.57 1.42
C GLY A 131 -1.66 8.46 0.62
N GLY A 132 -0.62 9.18 1.05
CA GLY A 132 0.66 9.22 0.33
C GLY A 132 1.26 7.83 0.21
N GLY A 133 1.34 7.11 1.35
CA GLY A 133 1.72 5.71 1.38
C GLY A 133 0.56 4.79 0.99
N LEU A 134 -0.48 4.76 1.82
CA LEU A 134 -1.63 3.87 1.69
C LEU A 134 -2.96 4.63 1.65
N LEU A 135 -3.89 4.12 0.85
CA LEU A 135 -5.31 4.44 0.93
C LEU A 135 -6.12 3.18 1.23
N THR A 136 -7.03 3.24 2.21
CA THR A 136 -7.97 2.16 2.53
C THR A 136 -9.42 2.65 2.54
N GLU A 137 -10.32 1.93 1.87
CA GLU A 137 -11.77 2.13 2.01
C GLU A 137 -12.37 1.34 3.20
N ALA A 138 -13.61 1.64 3.56
CA ALA A 138 -14.27 1.16 4.78
C ALA A 138 -14.38 -0.37 4.87
N THR A 139 -14.37 -1.03 3.72
CA THR A 139 -14.54 -2.48 3.59
C THR A 139 -13.21 -3.24 3.54
N VAL A 140 -12.09 -2.54 3.66
CA VAL A 140 -10.74 -3.10 3.46
C VAL A 140 -10.11 -3.47 4.80
N THR A 141 -9.50 -4.65 4.87
CA THR A 141 -8.83 -5.18 6.05
C THR A 141 -7.38 -5.57 5.75
N PRO A 142 -6.46 -4.61 5.56
CA PRO A 142 -5.07 -4.94 5.26
C PRO A 142 -4.35 -5.46 6.50
N MET A 143 -3.54 -6.50 6.34
CA MET A 143 -2.65 -7.00 7.40
C MET A 143 -1.23 -6.48 7.16
N LEU A 144 -0.65 -5.80 8.15
CA LEU A 144 0.71 -5.26 8.08
C LEU A 144 1.59 -5.88 9.16
N ASN A 145 2.58 -6.68 8.77
CA ASN A 145 3.53 -7.30 9.70
C ASN A 145 4.96 -6.94 9.30
N SER A 146 5.75 -6.49 10.27
CA SER A 146 7.11 -5.97 10.10
C SER A 146 7.21 -4.94 8.97
N THR A 147 6.17 -4.12 8.78
CA THR A 147 6.07 -3.19 7.63
C THR A 147 6.38 -1.76 8.05
N LEU A 148 7.20 -1.05 7.27
CA LEU A 148 7.56 0.35 7.51
C LEU A 148 6.92 1.26 6.47
N ILE A 149 6.14 2.24 6.92
CA ILE A 149 5.51 3.30 6.12
C ILE A 149 6.19 4.62 6.48
N THR A 150 7.04 5.16 5.60
CA THR A 150 7.87 6.33 5.95
C THR A 150 8.19 7.27 4.82
N GLY A 151 8.31 8.57 5.09
CA GLY A 151 8.69 9.55 4.08
C GLY A 151 7.64 9.77 3.00
N ASN A 152 6.40 9.32 3.21
CA ASN A 152 5.31 9.53 2.26
C ASN A 152 4.66 10.90 2.46
N ALA A 153 4.12 11.47 1.39
CA ALA A 153 3.54 12.81 1.39
C ALA A 153 2.13 12.84 0.79
N ALA A 154 1.22 13.59 1.40
CA ALA A 154 -0.11 13.83 0.84
C ALA A 154 -0.70 15.18 1.21
N GLU A 155 -1.88 15.51 0.66
CA GLU A 155 -2.71 16.58 1.21
C GLU A 155 -3.29 16.15 2.56
N SER A 156 -3.90 14.95 2.59
CA SER A 156 -4.37 14.30 3.82
C SER A 156 -3.88 12.86 3.92
N GLY A 157 -3.48 12.45 5.13
CA GLY A 157 -3.00 11.08 5.39
C GLY A 157 -1.66 10.82 4.71
N GLY A 158 -0.60 11.50 5.15
CA GLY A 158 0.73 11.38 4.53
C GLY A 158 1.20 9.93 4.45
N GLY A 159 1.11 9.20 5.56
CA GLY A 159 1.36 7.75 5.61
C GLY A 159 0.15 6.95 5.15
N VAL A 160 -0.98 7.12 5.84
CA VAL A 160 -2.22 6.36 5.59
C VAL A 160 -3.42 7.28 5.60
N TYR A 161 -4.30 7.11 4.61
CA TYR A 161 -5.63 7.71 4.61
C TYR A 161 -6.69 6.60 4.58
N GLY A 162 -7.64 6.64 5.51
CA GLY A 162 -8.74 5.69 5.60
C GLY A 162 -10.12 6.35 5.52
N LEU A 163 -11.05 5.72 4.78
CA LEU A 163 -12.45 6.10 4.69
C LEU A 163 -13.29 5.06 5.45
N GLY A 164 -14.12 5.48 6.41
CA GLY A 164 -14.92 4.59 7.24
C GLY A 164 -14.11 3.87 8.32
N PHE A 165 -14.81 3.25 9.27
CA PHE A 165 -14.24 2.67 10.48
C PHE A 165 -13.07 1.71 10.20
N THR A 166 -11.86 1.99 10.72
CA THR A 166 -10.76 1.03 10.73
C THR A 166 -9.94 1.05 12.03
N PRO A 167 -10.12 0.03 12.89
CA PRO A 167 -9.06 -0.48 13.75
C PRO A 167 -8.75 -1.95 13.41
N HIS A 168 -8.75 -2.33 12.12
CA HIS A 168 -8.20 -3.63 11.68
C HIS A 168 -6.76 -3.55 11.17
N LEU A 169 -6.21 -2.33 11.01
CA LEU A 169 -4.76 -2.13 10.92
C LEU A 169 -4.02 -2.57 12.21
N CYS A 170 -4.75 -3.05 13.23
CA CYS A 170 -4.29 -3.26 14.59
C CYS A 170 -4.70 -4.65 15.13
N GLU A 171 -4.68 -5.70 14.32
CA GLU A 171 -4.71 -7.05 14.90
C GLU A 171 -3.44 -7.27 15.73
N ALA A 172 -3.54 -8.00 16.83
CA ALA A 172 -2.47 -8.21 17.82
C ALA A 172 -1.18 -8.87 17.25
N ALA A 173 -1.18 -9.29 15.99
CA ALA A 173 -0.02 -9.82 15.26
C ALA A 173 0.67 -8.78 14.34
N SER A 174 0.13 -7.56 14.22
CA SER A 174 0.63 -6.53 13.31
C SER A 174 1.75 -5.72 13.97
N THR A 175 2.98 -5.86 13.46
CA THR A 175 4.14 -5.08 13.88
C THR A 175 4.53 -4.09 12.78
N PHE A 176 3.92 -2.91 12.74
CA PHE A 176 4.22 -1.92 11.70
C PHE A 176 4.60 -0.57 12.28
N TYR A 177 5.34 0.20 11.51
CA TYR A 177 5.83 1.52 11.89
C TYR A 177 5.40 2.56 10.86
N ILE A 178 4.80 3.64 11.32
CA ILE A 178 4.41 4.79 10.50
C ILE A 178 5.16 6.00 11.05
N ARG A 179 6.11 6.55 10.29
CA ARG A 179 6.96 7.65 10.76
C ARG A 179 7.46 8.55 9.64
N ASN A 180 7.74 9.82 9.96
CA ASN A 180 8.30 10.80 9.04
C ASN A 180 7.42 10.97 7.80
N ASN A 181 6.11 10.95 7.97
CA ASN A 181 5.16 11.12 6.87
C ASN A 181 4.54 12.52 6.98
N LYS A 182 4.35 13.16 5.82
CA LYS A 182 3.96 14.57 5.75
C LYS A 182 2.58 14.72 5.12
N ALA A 183 1.72 15.51 5.75
CA ALA A 183 0.50 15.99 5.14
C ALA A 183 0.57 17.52 5.03
N SER A 184 0.08 18.10 3.93
CA SER A 184 -0.03 19.56 3.82
C SER A 184 -1.27 20.13 4.49
N ALA A 185 -2.32 19.32 4.67
CA ALA A 185 -3.54 19.69 5.37
C ALA A 185 -3.68 18.95 6.71
N THR A 186 -3.84 17.62 6.70
CA THR A 186 -4.16 16.84 7.91
C THR A 186 -3.58 15.42 7.90
N GLY A 187 -3.19 14.92 9.07
CA GLY A 187 -2.78 13.54 9.31
C GLY A 187 -1.47 13.18 8.64
N GLY A 188 -0.38 13.81 9.09
CA GLY A 188 0.96 13.50 8.61
C GLY A 188 1.26 11.99 8.63
N GLY A 189 1.00 11.33 9.77
CA GLY A 189 1.05 9.87 9.89
C GLY A 189 -0.19 9.21 9.28
N CYS A 190 -1.32 9.31 9.97
CA CYS A 190 -2.59 8.74 9.53
C CYS A 190 -3.74 9.74 9.61
N TYR A 191 -4.71 9.61 8.71
CA TYR A 191 -5.98 10.32 8.76
C TYR A 191 -7.13 9.34 8.48
N PHE A 192 -8.10 9.25 9.39
CA PHE A 192 -9.29 8.40 9.23
C PHE A 192 -10.56 9.24 9.28
N ARG A 193 -11.43 9.09 8.27
CA ARG A 193 -12.73 9.79 8.21
C ARG A 193 -13.86 8.81 8.53
N LEU A 194 -14.59 9.06 9.62
CA LEU A 194 -15.70 8.28 10.15
C LEU A 194 -17.00 9.10 10.04
N ASP A 195 -17.91 8.84 9.10
CA ASP A 195 -19.29 9.40 9.09
C ASP A 195 -19.44 10.80 9.74
N ASP A 196 -18.68 11.79 9.21
CA ASP A 196 -18.55 13.20 9.63
C ASP A 196 -17.63 13.57 10.83
N GLN A 197 -16.93 12.60 11.43
CA GLN A 197 -15.83 12.81 12.38
C GLN A 197 -14.49 12.36 11.80
N ALA A 198 -13.42 13.12 12.08
CA ALA A 198 -12.07 12.77 11.64
C ALA A 198 -11.21 12.40 12.86
N VAL A 199 -10.47 11.28 12.74
CA VAL A 199 -9.43 10.90 13.69
C VAL A 199 -8.08 11.11 13.02
N GLU A 200 -7.28 11.98 13.62
CA GLU A 200 -5.95 12.33 13.11
C GLU A 200 -4.87 11.79 14.03
N LEU A 201 -3.87 11.13 13.43
CA LEU A 201 -2.66 10.70 14.12
C LEU A 201 -1.47 11.39 13.45
N CYS A 202 -1.05 12.51 14.06
CA CYS A 202 0.15 13.23 13.68
C CYS A 202 1.40 12.45 14.09
N ASP A 203 2.44 12.56 13.26
CA ASP A 203 3.74 11.90 13.39
C ASP A 203 4.20 11.75 14.85
N GLY A 204 4.33 10.50 15.32
CA GLY A 204 5.01 10.19 16.60
C GLY A 204 4.32 9.24 17.58
N MET A 205 3.12 8.70 17.32
CA MET A 205 2.50 7.75 18.25
C MET A 205 2.57 6.31 17.74
N TRP A 206 3.40 5.53 18.45
CA TRP A 206 3.42 4.08 18.42
C TRP A 206 1.99 3.56 18.50
N LEU A 207 1.48 3.00 17.41
CA LEU A 207 0.41 2.02 17.54
C LEU A 207 1.03 0.71 18.03
N LEU A 208 1.54 0.76 19.27
CA LEU A 208 1.55 -0.41 20.13
C LEU A 208 0.06 -0.66 20.39
N THR A 209 -0.48 -1.74 19.86
CA THR A 209 -1.80 -2.25 20.26
C THR A 209 -1.83 -2.41 21.78
N ARG A 210 -2.32 -1.39 22.47
CA ARG A 210 -3.00 -1.43 23.78
C ARG A 210 -3.59 -0.06 24.04
N VAL A 211 -4.87 0.07 23.70
CA VAL A 211 -5.78 0.81 24.56
C VAL A 211 -5.68 0.16 25.93
N HIS A 212 -4.77 0.60 26.80
CA HIS A 212 -4.83 0.45 28.27
C HIS A 212 -3.79 1.39 28.87
N LYS A 213 -4.27 2.36 29.65
CA LYS A 213 -3.45 3.30 30.43
C LYS A 213 -2.60 2.50 31.43
N GLY A 214 -1.28 2.66 31.39
CA GLY A 214 -0.46 2.56 32.61
C GLY A 214 0.57 1.43 32.76
N GLU A 215 1.45 1.15 31.79
CA GLU A 215 2.67 0.38 32.06
C GLU A 215 3.95 1.00 31.47
N PRO A 216 5.14 0.78 32.09
CA PRO A 216 6.38 1.46 31.75
C PRO A 216 7.00 0.99 30.42
N GLY A 217 7.62 1.94 29.70
CA GLY A 217 8.05 1.79 28.30
C GLY A 217 9.11 0.72 28.04
N PHE A 218 9.00 0.09 26.87
CA PHE A 218 9.98 -0.85 26.31
C PHE A 218 11.16 -0.11 25.63
N PRO A 219 12.35 -0.74 25.56
CA PRO A 219 13.54 -0.14 24.98
C PRO A 219 13.43 0.03 23.45
N PRO A 220 14.21 0.96 22.88
CA PRO A 220 14.18 1.28 21.45
C PRO A 220 14.66 0.12 20.56
N PRO A 221 14.18 0.03 19.30
CA PRO A 221 14.56 -1.03 18.36
C PRO A 221 16.05 -0.94 17.96
N PRO A 222 16.67 -2.07 17.55
CA PRO A 222 18.06 -2.11 17.16
C PRO A 222 18.32 -1.23 15.93
N GLN A 223 19.38 -0.43 15.99
CA GLN A 223 19.83 0.34 14.83
C GLN A 223 20.46 -0.60 13.80
N PRO A 224 20.27 -0.35 12.49
CA PRO A 224 20.91 -1.13 11.45
C PRO A 224 22.44 -1.02 11.57
N ALA A 225 23.12 -2.16 11.40
CA ALA A 225 24.57 -2.29 11.44
C ALA A 225 25.26 -1.49 10.34
#